data_AF-A0A1Q6R485-F1
#
_entry.id   AF-A0A1Q6R485-F1
#
_cell.length_a   1.000
_cell.length_b   1.000
_cell.length_c   1.000
_cell.angle_alpha   90.00
_cell.angle_beta   90.00
_cell.angle_gamma   90.00
#
_symmetry.space_group_name_H-M   'P 1'
#
loop_
_entity.id
_entity.type
_entity.pdbx_description
1 polymer ?
#
loop_
_entity_poly.entity_id
_entity_poly.type
_entity_poly.pdbx_seq_one_letter_code
_entity_poly.pdbx_strand_id
1 'polypeptide(L)'
;MRNYDSQKSRFCKASTALEDLDKVARIATYEYLVLSYNSEGIMPQHNILDVLSQYGEVELEQFEYLRFKSNNNGLSKTKKHIWEQLYILRRL
;
A
#
# COMPACT_ATOMS: atom_id res chain seq x y z
N MET A 1 0.14 13.23 -27.94
CA MET A 1 -0.13 12.50 -26.68
C MET A 1 -1.02 13.40 -25.82
N ARG A 2 -2.13 12.90 -25.26
CA ARG A 2 -2.99 13.69 -24.37
C ARG A 2 -2.24 13.97 -23.06
N ASN A 3 -2.27 15.22 -22.61
CA ASN A 3 -1.54 15.66 -21.42
C ASN A 3 -2.36 15.33 -20.17
N TYR A 4 -2.06 14.19 -19.54
CA TYR A 4 -2.81 13.63 -18.39
C TYR A 4 -2.16 13.94 -17.03
N ASP A 5 -1.09 14.74 -17.00
CA ASP A 5 -0.34 15.00 -15.77
C ASP A 5 -1.18 15.66 -14.67
N SER A 6 -2.22 16.42 -15.03
CA SER A 6 -3.16 17.03 -14.07
C SER A 6 -4.30 16.12 -13.60
N GLN A 7 -4.45 14.91 -14.15
CA GLN A 7 -5.56 13.99 -13.84
C GLN A 7 -5.15 12.79 -12.99
N LYS A 8 -3.85 12.59 -12.76
CA LYS A 8 -3.36 11.43 -12.01
C LYS A 8 -3.42 11.73 -10.51
N SER A 9 -4.05 10.81 -9.77
CA SER A 9 -4.03 10.85 -8.31
C SER A 9 -2.61 10.73 -7.77
N ARG A 10 -2.33 11.36 -6.63
CA ARG A 10 -1.07 11.21 -5.91
C ARG A 10 -0.83 9.77 -5.44
N PHE A 11 -1.89 8.98 -5.28
CA PHE A 11 -1.80 7.55 -5.01
C PHE A 11 -1.46 6.69 -6.24
N CYS A 12 -1.30 7.28 -7.43
CA CYS A 12 -0.84 6.56 -8.62
C CYS A 12 0.69 6.49 -8.75
N LYS A 13 1.44 7.18 -7.88
CA LYS A 13 2.91 7.16 -7.85
C LYS A 13 3.39 6.87 -6.44
N ALA A 14 4.30 5.90 -6.30
CA ALA A 14 4.73 5.38 -5.01
C ALA A 14 5.23 6.48 -4.05
N SER A 15 6.07 7.40 -4.54
CA SER A 15 6.63 8.46 -3.71
C SER A 15 5.55 9.40 -3.16
N THR A 16 4.62 9.85 -4.01
CA THR A 16 3.55 10.77 -3.60
C THR A 16 2.47 10.07 -2.77
N ALA A 17 2.28 8.77 -2.97
CA ALA A 17 1.40 7.94 -2.16
C ALA A 17 1.94 7.80 -0.73
N LEU A 18 3.24 7.54 -0.57
CA LEU A 18 3.91 7.47 0.73
C LEU A 18 3.90 8.84 1.45
N GLU A 19 4.13 9.93 0.71
CA GLU A 19 4.00 11.29 1.27
C GLU A 19 2.59 11.59 1.78
N ASP A 20 1.55 11.10 1.11
CA ASP A 20 0.18 11.33 1.54
C ASP A 20 -0.24 10.38 2.66
N LEU A 21 0.28 9.14 2.69
CA LEU A 21 0.14 8.23 3.83
C LEU A 21 0.77 8.83 5.10
N ASP A 22 1.98 9.38 4.99
CA ASP A 22 2.66 10.10 6.08
C ASP A 22 1.79 11.24 6.62
N LYS A 23 1.25 12.08 5.72
CA LYS A 23 0.37 13.17 6.13
C LYS A 23 -0.85 12.66 6.88
N VAL A 24 -1.52 11.62 6.38
CA VAL A 24 -2.70 11.04 7.03
C VAL A 24 -2.36 10.52 8.43
N ALA A 25 -1.32 9.71 8.57
CA ALA A 25 -0.87 9.18 9.86
C ALA A 25 -0.51 10.30 10.84
N ARG A 26 0.13 11.37 10.37
CA ARG A 26 0.51 12.52 11.21
C ARG A 26 -0.69 13.33 11.71
N ILE A 27 -1.56 13.75 10.80
CA ILE A 27 -2.55 14.81 11.09
C ILE A 27 -3.90 14.28 11.54
N ALA A 28 -4.26 13.04 11.17
CA ALA A 28 -5.55 12.48 11.55
C ALA A 28 -5.58 12.16 13.05
N THR A 29 -6.73 12.34 13.69
CA THR A 29 -6.99 11.86 15.05
C THR A 29 -7.59 10.47 15.00
N TYR A 30 -6.89 9.49 15.57
CA TYR A 30 -7.31 8.09 15.62
C TYR A 30 -6.66 7.37 16.79
N GLU A 31 -7.31 6.32 17.27
CA GLU A 31 -6.69 5.32 18.15
C GLU A 31 -5.95 4.25 17.30
N TYR A 32 -6.62 3.79 16.25
CA TYR A 32 -6.08 2.85 15.26
C TYR A 32 -6.22 3.37 13.83
N LEU A 33 -5.17 3.19 13.03
CA LEU A 33 -5.19 3.38 11.58
C LEU A 33 -4.97 2.02 10.92
N VAL A 34 -5.92 1.61 10.09
CA VAL A 34 -5.87 0.34 9.36
C VAL A 34 -5.69 0.59 7.87
N LEU A 35 -4.68 -0.04 7.27
CA LEU A 35 -4.41 0.00 5.83
C LEU A 35 -4.42 -1.42 5.28
N SER A 36 -5.36 -1.71 4.38
CA SER A 36 -5.35 -2.91 3.54
C SER A 36 -4.59 -2.60 2.26
N TYR A 37 -3.56 -3.37 1.94
CA TYR A 37 -2.75 -3.16 0.76
C TYR A 37 -2.28 -4.46 0.14
N ASN A 38 -2.36 -4.54 -1.19
CA ASN A 38 -1.89 -5.71 -1.92
C ASN A 38 -0.37 -5.67 -2.10
N SER A 39 0.31 -6.82 -1.98
CA SER A 39 1.74 -6.99 -2.24
C SER A 39 2.20 -6.65 -3.67
N GLU A 40 1.29 -6.60 -4.64
CA GLU A 40 1.56 -6.12 -6.02
C GLU A 40 1.30 -4.61 -6.18
N GLY A 41 0.96 -3.90 -5.11
CA GLY A 41 0.76 -2.47 -5.10
C GLY A 41 2.06 -1.70 -5.39
N ILE A 42 1.92 -0.39 -5.64
CA ILE A 42 3.05 0.47 -6.02
C ILE A 42 3.94 0.87 -4.84
N MET A 43 3.43 0.79 -3.60
CA MET A 43 4.19 1.07 -2.39
C MET A 43 4.81 -0.22 -1.84
N PRO A 44 6.14 -0.33 -1.73
CA PRO A 44 6.78 -1.48 -1.11
C PRO A 44 6.41 -1.61 0.38
N GLN A 45 6.23 -2.83 0.86
CA GLN A 45 5.91 -3.12 2.27
C GLN A 45 6.84 -2.42 3.27
N HIS A 46 8.16 -2.49 3.05
CA HIS A 46 9.13 -1.87 3.96
C HIS A 46 8.92 -0.35 4.07
N ASN A 47 8.66 0.34 2.95
CA ASN A 47 8.39 1.78 2.98
C ASN A 47 7.10 2.12 3.72
N ILE A 48 6.06 1.27 3.63
CA ILE A 48 4.81 1.47 4.38
C ILE A 48 5.09 1.32 5.88
N LEU A 49 5.83 0.29 6.28
CA LEU A 49 6.22 0.08 7.67
C LEU A 49 7.06 1.25 8.20
N ASP A 50 8.05 1.70 7.42
CA ASP A 50 8.92 2.83 7.79
C ASP A 50 8.13 4.11 8.01
N VAL A 51 7.09 4.37 7.21
CA VAL A 51 6.21 5.52 7.39
C VAL A 51 5.33 5.36 8.64
N LEU A 52 4.61 4.24 8.79
CA LEU A 52 3.66 4.07 9.87
C LEU A 52 4.33 3.95 11.25
N SER A 53 5.49 3.30 11.33
CA SER A 53 6.22 3.08 12.59
C SER A 53 6.73 4.36 13.25
N GLN A 54 6.79 5.47 12.51
CA GLN A 54 7.11 6.79 13.06
C GLN A 54 6.01 7.33 13.98
N TYR A 55 4.78 6.81 13.86
CA TYR A 55 3.58 7.33 14.53
C TYR A 55 3.04 6.37 15.60
N GLY A 56 3.65 5.18 15.73
CA GLY A 56 3.38 4.24 16.80
C GLY A 56 3.67 2.79 16.46
N GLU A 57 3.07 1.90 17.23
CA GLU A 57 3.28 0.46 17.08
C GLU A 57 2.47 -0.05 15.89
N VAL A 58 3.14 -0.77 14.98
CA VAL A 58 2.52 -1.31 13.77
C VAL A 58 2.53 -2.83 13.83
N GLU A 59 1.33 -3.40 13.81
CA GLU A 59 1.12 -4.82 13.58
C GLU A 59 0.86 -5.06 12.09
N LEU A 60 1.42 -6.15 11.56
CA LEU A 60 1.23 -6.54 10.16
C LEU A 60 0.66 -7.95 10.10
N GLU A 61 -0.57 -8.05 9.62
CA GLU A 61 -1.22 -9.30 9.29
C GLU A 61 -1.14 -9.55 7.78
N GLN A 62 -0.89 -10.81 7.39
CA GLN A 62 -0.75 -11.18 5.99
C GLN A 62 -1.67 -12.34 5.63
N PHE A 63 -2.41 -12.18 4.54
CA PHE A 63 -3.33 -13.17 4.02
C PHE A 63 -2.87 -13.61 2.63
N GLU A 64 -2.69 -14.91 2.45
CA GLU A 64 -2.34 -15.47 1.15
C GLU A 64 -3.60 -15.66 0.29
N TYR A 65 -3.61 -15.05 -0.90
CA TYR A 65 -4.69 -15.21 -1.87
C TYR A 65 -4.16 -15.73 -3.20
N LEU A 66 -5.01 -16.45 -3.91
CA LEU A 66 -4.75 -16.82 -5.30
C LEU A 66 -4.84 -15.57 -6.18
N ARG A 67 -3.81 -15.37 -7.01
CA ARG A 67 -3.79 -14.24 -7.93
C ARG A 67 -4.90 -14.38 -8.97
N PHE A 68 -5.69 -13.32 -9.14
CA PHE A 68 -6.75 -13.30 -10.15
C PHE A 68 -6.16 -13.41 -11.56
N LYS A 69 -6.68 -14.34 -12.37
CA LYS A 69 -6.17 -14.68 -13.70
C LYS A 69 -6.82 -13.81 -14.79
N SER A 70 -6.56 -12.49 -14.82
CA SER A 70 -7.14 -11.61 -15.86
C SER A 70 -6.30 -11.45 -17.13
N ASN A 71 -5.08 -11.98 -17.20
CA ASN A 71 -4.24 -11.84 -18.39
C ASN A 71 -3.34 -13.08 -18.61
N ASN A 72 -3.84 -14.05 -19.40
CA ASN A 72 -3.15 -15.32 -19.65
C ASN A 72 -2.02 -15.21 -20.71
N ASN A 73 -1.74 -14.00 -21.23
CA ASN A 73 -0.86 -13.79 -22.38
C ASN A 73 0.44 -12.99 -22.11
N GLY A 74 0.83 -12.76 -20.86
CA GLY A 74 2.06 -12.04 -20.54
C GLY A 74 2.91 -12.74 -19.48
N LEU A 75 4.23 -12.81 -19.73
CA LEU A 75 5.46 -13.11 -18.94
C LEU A 75 5.44 -13.50 -17.45
N SER A 76 4.30 -13.53 -16.77
CA SER A 76 4.11 -13.78 -15.35
C SER A 76 3.57 -15.20 -15.08
N LYS A 77 4.23 -16.23 -15.63
CA LYS A 77 3.89 -17.64 -15.33
C LYS A 77 4.24 -18.08 -13.89
N THR A 78 4.92 -17.23 -13.11
CA THR A 78 5.66 -17.66 -11.91
C THR A 78 5.05 -17.27 -10.56
N LYS A 79 4.22 -16.23 -10.43
CA LYS A 79 3.57 -15.89 -9.14
C LYS A 79 2.10 -16.31 -9.11
N LYS A 80 1.84 -17.46 -8.48
CA LYS A 80 0.49 -18.02 -8.26
C LYS A 80 -0.27 -17.34 -7.12
N HIS A 81 0.47 -16.79 -6.16
CA HIS A 81 -0.06 -16.23 -4.93
C HIS A 81 0.32 -14.75 -4.82
N ILE A 82 -0.60 -13.99 -4.26
CA ILE A 82 -0.44 -12.60 -3.84
C ILE A 82 -0.76 -12.53 -2.35
N TRP A 83 -0.14 -11.59 -1.67
CA TRP A 83 -0.42 -11.33 -0.26
C TRP A 83 -1.25 -10.07 -0.14
N GLU A 84 -2.36 -10.16 0.57
CA GLU A 84 -3.00 -8.99 1.15
C GLU A 84 -2.32 -8.69 2.48
N GLN A 85 -1.96 -7.43 2.68
CA GLN A 85 -1.23 -6.97 3.85
C GLN A 85 -2.12 -5.99 4.59
N LEU A 86 -2.44 -6.32 5.84
CA LEU A 86 -3.23 -5.48 6.71
C LEU A 86 -2.30 -4.86 7.76
N TYR A 87 -2.03 -3.58 7.60
CA TYR A 87 -1.22 -2.81 8.53
C TYR A 87 -2.16 -2.19 9.58
N ILE A 88 -1.86 -2.40 10.85
CA ILE A 88 -2.64 -1.90 11.97
C ILE A 88 -1.70 -1.05 12.83
N LEU A 89 -1.83 0.26 12.71
CA LEU A 89 -1.07 1.23 13.49
C LEU A 89 -1.89 1.63 14.72
N ARG A 90 -1.35 1.38 15.92
CA ARG A 90 -1.84 1.93 17.18
C ARG A 90 -1.09 3.20 17.53
N ARG A 91 -1.82 4.31 17.70
CA ARG A 91 -1.21 5.62 17.97
C ARG A 91 -0.53 5.67 19.34
N LEU A 92 0.65 6.30 19.39
CA LEU A 92 1.37 6.63 20.63
C LEU A 92 0.69 7.75 21.42
#